data_AF-A0AAW9KB24-F1
#
_entry.id   AF-A0AAW9KB24-F1
#
_cell.length_a   1.000
_cell.length_b   1.000
_cell.length_c   1.000
_cell.angle_alpha   90.00
_cell.angle_beta   90.00
_cell.angle_gamma   90.00
#
_symmetry.space_group_name_H-M   'P 1'
#
loop_
_entity.id
_entity.type
_entity.pdbx_description
1 polymer ?
#
loop_
_entity_poly.entity_id
_entity_poly.type
_entity_poly.pdbx_seq_one_letter_code
_entity_poly.pdbx_strand_id
1 'polypeptide(L)'
;MSIWLYLVLTEIIPLGLFIVGGLYESKSTKYPDMKIGYKNKYSTQSSLAWEYSNKLVAKLNGSVGTLLFIVNAVLLFIIGESAFTFLLAFNLFMVVLSRLMIDNIIKKKFDKE
;
A
#
# COMPACT_ATOMS: atom_id res chain seq x y z
N MET A 1 -13.47 -19.81 16.24
CA MET A 1 -12.09 -19.32 16.48
C MET A 1 -12.22 -17.92 17.08
N SER A 2 -11.37 -17.43 17.98
CA SER A 2 -11.69 -16.14 18.64
C SER A 2 -11.74 -14.98 17.63
N ILE A 3 -12.71 -14.07 17.73
CA ILE A 3 -12.84 -12.86 16.89
C ILE A 3 -11.54 -12.05 16.84
N TRP A 4 -10.80 -12.05 17.95
CA TRP A 4 -9.48 -11.43 18.07
C TRP A 4 -8.46 -12.03 17.10
N LEU A 5 -8.52 -13.35 16.85
CA LEU A 5 -7.59 -13.99 15.92
C LEU A 5 -7.91 -13.60 14.47
N TYR A 6 -9.18 -13.55 14.09
CA TYR A 6 -9.56 -13.08 12.75
C TYR A 6 -9.16 -11.63 12.52
N LEU A 7 -9.34 -10.77 13.54
CA LEU A 7 -8.89 -9.39 13.48
C LEU A 7 -7.39 -9.31 13.22
N VAL A 8 -6.57 -10.00 14.04
CA VAL A 8 -5.11 -10.04 13.85
C VAL A 8 -4.75 -10.51 12.43
N LEU A 9 -5.40 -11.56 11.93
CA LEU A 9 -5.12 -12.09 10.59
C LEU A 9 -5.50 -11.09 9.49
N THR A 10 -6.63 -10.40 9.59
CA THR A 10 -7.03 -9.38 8.61
C THR A 10 -6.13 -8.15 8.66
N GLU A 11 -5.59 -7.79 9.83
CA GLU A 11 -4.75 -6.60 10.01
C GLU A 11 -3.31 -6.77 9.51
N ILE A 12 -2.85 -7.99 9.21
CA ILE A 12 -1.51 -8.21 8.65
C ILE A 12 -1.30 -7.42 7.34
N ILE A 13 -2.34 -7.32 6.50
CA ILE A 13 -2.26 -6.62 5.21
C ILE A 13 -2.09 -5.10 5.39
N PRO A 14 -2.97 -4.38 6.11
CA PRO A 14 -2.80 -2.94 6.35
C PRO A 14 -1.51 -2.62 7.12
N LEU A 15 -1.09 -3.46 8.08
CA LEU A 15 0.21 -3.29 8.74
C LEU A 15 1.37 -3.43 7.74
N GLY A 16 1.30 -4.40 6.82
CA GLY A 16 2.26 -4.53 5.73
C GLY A 16 2.32 -3.30 4.83
N LEU A 17 1.16 -2.70 4.52
CA LEU A 17 1.09 -1.45 3.74
C LEU A 17 1.76 -0.28 4.48
N PHE A 18 1.54 -0.14 5.79
CA PHE A 18 2.22 0.88 6.60
C PHE A 18 3.73 0.69 6.61
N ILE A 19 4.20 -0.55 6.79
CA ILE A 19 5.63 -0.85 6.80
C ILE A 19 6.25 -0.51 5.44
N VAL A 20 5.65 -0.97 4.33
CA VAL A 20 6.16 -0.68 2.98
C VAL A 20 6.13 0.82 2.70
N GLY A 21 5.05 1.51 3.02
CA GLY A 21 4.91 2.95 2.85
C GLY A 21 5.98 3.71 3.64
N GLY A 22 6.12 3.41 4.93
CA GLY A 22 7.10 4.05 5.80
C GLY A 22 8.55 3.75 5.41
N LEU A 23 8.86 2.52 4.96
CA LEU A 23 10.18 2.17 4.44
C LEU A 23 10.53 2.97 3.18
N TYR A 24 9.59 3.17 2.27
CA TYR A 24 9.85 3.92 1.04
C TYR A 24 9.96 5.44 1.30
N GLU A 25 9.25 5.97 2.29
CA GLU A 25 9.39 7.36 2.70
C GLU A 25 10.72 7.65 3.39
N SER A 26 11.08 6.82 4.38
CA SER A 26 12.19 7.10 5.30
C SER A 26 13.52 6.46 4.90
N LYS A 27 13.47 5.33 4.18
CA LYS A 27 14.65 4.52 3.86
C LYS A 27 14.83 4.28 2.36
N SER A 28 14.12 5.01 1.49
CA SER A 28 14.42 4.92 0.06
C SER A 28 15.86 5.39 -0.20
N THR A 29 16.61 4.57 -0.93
CA THR A 29 17.99 4.93 -1.32
C THR A 29 17.95 6.07 -2.32
N LYS A 30 18.89 7.01 -2.24
CA LYS A 30 18.97 8.11 -3.21
C LYS A 30 19.30 7.61 -4.61
N TYR A 31 18.83 8.33 -5.62
CA TYR A 31 19.24 8.11 -7.01
C TYR A 31 20.76 8.38 -7.15
N PRO A 32 21.54 7.55 -7.87
CA PRO A 32 21.13 6.43 -8.72
C PRO A 32 21.17 5.04 -8.06
N ASP A 33 21.55 4.91 -6.77
CA ASP A 33 21.77 3.58 -6.14
C ASP A 33 20.48 2.73 -6.14
N MET A 34 19.31 3.35 -5.94
CA MET A 34 17.97 2.77 -6.17
C MET A 34 17.77 1.32 -5.63
N LYS A 35 18.49 0.89 -4.59
CA LYS A 35 18.37 -0.47 -4.02
C LYS A 35 17.03 -0.67 -3.33
N ILE A 36 16.58 0.31 -2.55
CA ILE A 36 15.36 0.26 -1.75
C ILE A 36 14.43 1.38 -2.20
N GLY A 37 13.23 1.03 -2.65
CA GLY A 37 12.21 1.98 -3.11
C GLY A 37 11.31 1.39 -4.19
N TYR A 38 10.33 2.17 -4.63
CA TYR A 38 9.37 1.78 -5.64
C TYR A 38 9.98 1.80 -7.04
N LYS A 39 10.16 0.62 -7.63
CA LYS A 39 10.76 0.43 -8.96
C LYS A 39 9.67 0.21 -10.01
N ASN A 40 9.59 1.13 -10.95
CA ASN A 40 8.83 1.03 -12.19
C ASN A 40 9.65 1.73 -13.29
N LYS A 41 9.43 1.36 -14.55
CA LYS A 41 10.03 1.98 -15.75
C LYS A 41 10.07 3.51 -15.67
N TYR A 42 9.04 4.13 -15.11
CA TYR A 42 8.90 5.59 -15.00
C TYR A 42 9.54 6.18 -13.73
N SER A 43 9.64 5.41 -12.64
CA SER A 43 10.21 5.93 -11.39
C SER A 43 11.74 5.97 -11.39
N THR A 44 12.38 5.21 -12.27
CA THR A 44 13.85 5.12 -12.35
C THR A 44 14.47 6.00 -13.44
N GLN A 45 13.68 6.87 -14.08
CA GLN A 45 14.16 7.73 -15.19
C GLN A 45 14.96 8.94 -14.71
N SER A 46 14.59 9.50 -13.56
CA SER A 46 15.23 10.69 -13.01
C SER A 46 15.21 10.67 -11.48
N SER A 47 16.08 11.46 -10.85
CA SER A 47 16.07 11.65 -9.40
C SER A 47 14.72 12.21 -8.91
N LEU A 48 14.12 13.11 -9.68
CA LEU A 48 12.82 13.70 -9.38
C LEU A 48 11.69 12.66 -9.46
N ALA A 49 11.71 11.81 -10.49
CA ALA A 49 10.75 10.71 -10.61
C ALA A 49 10.87 9.71 -9.47
N TRP A 50 12.10 9.40 -9.05
CA TRP A 50 12.38 8.49 -7.96
C TRP A 50 11.87 9.01 -6.62
N GLU A 51 12.20 10.24 -6.25
CA GLU A 51 11.74 10.86 -5.00
C GLU A 51 10.21 11.02 -4.96
N TYR A 52 9.61 11.45 -6.08
CA TYR A 52 8.17 11.60 -6.17
C TYR A 52 7.45 10.26 -6.01
N SER A 53 7.93 9.21 -6.69
CA SER A 53 7.30 7.89 -6.67
C SER A 53 7.33 7.27 -5.27
N ASN A 54 8.46 7.37 -4.56
CA ASN A 54 8.57 6.85 -3.19
C ASN A 54 7.64 7.60 -2.22
N LYS A 55 7.55 8.93 -2.30
CA LYS A 55 6.60 9.73 -1.51
C LYS A 55 5.14 9.41 -1.84
N LEU A 56 4.83 9.21 -3.12
CA LEU A 56 3.49 8.85 -3.57
C LEU A 56 3.06 7.49 -3.00
N VAL A 57 3.95 6.50 -3.06
CA VAL A 57 3.68 5.15 -2.51
C VAL A 57 3.47 5.22 -1.01
N ALA A 58 4.31 5.97 -0.29
CA ALA A 58 4.14 6.18 1.15
C ALA A 58 2.76 6.75 1.49
N LYS A 59 2.35 7.82 0.80
CA LYS A 59 1.06 8.47 1.02
C LYS A 59 -0.12 7.55 0.68
N LEU A 60 -0.07 6.87 -0.46
CA LEU A 60 -1.17 6.00 -0.90
C LEU A 60 -1.26 4.73 -0.04
N ASN A 61 -0.15 4.05 0.25
CA ASN A 61 -0.17 2.90 1.13
C ASN A 61 -0.56 3.26 2.56
N GLY A 62 -0.13 4.43 3.07
CA GLY A 62 -0.60 4.94 4.36
C GLY A 62 -2.11 5.19 4.37
N SER A 63 -2.64 5.83 3.32
CA SER A 63 -4.08 6.12 3.23
C SER A 63 -4.92 4.84 3.10
N VAL A 64 -4.49 3.90 2.24
CA VAL A 64 -5.18 2.62 2.02
C VAL A 64 -5.06 1.72 3.24
N GLY A 65 -3.89 1.67 3.89
CA GLY A 65 -3.67 0.94 5.13
C GLY A 65 -4.61 1.41 6.24
N THR A 66 -4.74 2.73 6.45
CA THR A 66 -5.66 3.29 7.46
C THR A 66 -7.11 2.96 7.15
N LEU A 67 -7.52 3.07 5.87
CA LEU A 67 -8.88 2.73 5.46
C LEU A 67 -9.18 1.25 5.77
N LEU A 68 -8.29 0.35 5.34
CA LEU A 68 -8.44 -1.09 5.55
C LEU A 68 -8.46 -1.45 7.03
N PHE A 69 -7.59 -0.85 7.84
CA PHE A 69 -7.54 -1.08 9.29
C PHE A 69 -8.88 -0.76 9.97
N ILE A 70 -9.50 0.37 9.61
CA ILE A 70 -10.80 0.76 10.16
C ILE A 70 -11.91 -0.16 9.64
N VAL A 71 -11.93 -0.44 8.33
CA VAL A 71 -12.99 -1.25 7.69
C VAL A 71 -12.97 -2.69 8.21
N ASN A 72 -11.79 -3.29 8.37
CA ASN A 72 -11.61 -4.64 8.89
C ASN A 72 -12.18 -4.75 10.31
N ALA A 73 -11.77 -3.85 11.21
CA ALA A 73 -12.28 -3.82 12.58
C ALA A 73 -13.81 -3.67 12.60
N VAL A 74 -14.33 -2.64 11.95
CA VAL A 74 -15.77 -2.33 11.96
C VAL A 74 -16.61 -3.51 11.43
N LEU A 75 -16.24 -4.07 10.28
CA LEU A 75 -17.01 -5.16 9.67
C LEU A 75 -16.91 -6.46 10.47
N LEU A 76 -15.75 -6.79 11.06
CA LEU A 76 -15.65 -7.96 11.95
C LEU A 76 -16.51 -7.81 13.20
N PHE A 77 -16.59 -6.62 13.81
CA PHE A 77 -17.43 -6.42 15.00
C PHE A 77 -18.94 -6.42 14.69
N ILE A 78 -19.36 -6.00 13.48
CA ILE A 78 -20.78 -5.97 13.09
C ILE A 78 -21.25 -7.33 12.55
N ILE A 79 -20.49 -7.93 11.64
CA ILE A 79 -20.90 -9.12 10.87
C ILE A 79 -20.33 -10.41 11.50
N GLY A 80 -19.29 -10.29 12.32
CA GLY A 80 -18.62 -11.43 12.94
C GLY A 80 -17.74 -12.21 11.98
N GLU A 81 -17.46 -13.47 12.33
CA GLU A 81 -16.52 -14.35 11.63
C GLU A 81 -16.89 -14.57 10.15
N SER A 82 -18.17 -14.46 9.79
CA SER A 82 -18.65 -14.66 8.41
C SER A 82 -18.10 -13.63 7.42
N ALA A 83 -17.69 -12.44 7.88
CA ALA A 83 -17.07 -11.42 7.04
C ALA A 83 -15.62 -11.72 6.68
N PHE A 84 -14.96 -12.68 7.34
CA PHE A 84 -13.52 -12.89 7.22
C PHE A 84 -13.05 -13.13 5.77
N THR A 85 -13.70 -14.03 5.05
CA THR A 85 -13.35 -14.33 3.65
C THR A 85 -13.52 -13.11 2.75
N PHE A 86 -14.60 -12.35 2.95
CA PHE A 86 -14.84 -11.11 2.21
C PHE A 86 -13.76 -10.07 2.51
N LEU A 87 -13.41 -9.88 3.78
CA LEU A 87 -12.36 -8.95 4.18
C LEU A 87 -11.02 -9.31 3.57
N LEU A 88 -10.62 -10.58 3.59
CA LEU A 88 -9.37 -10.99 2.94
C LEU A 88 -9.37 -10.67 1.44
N ALA A 89 -10.45 -11.01 0.73
CA ALA A 89 -10.59 -10.71 -0.69
C ALA A 89 -10.56 -9.19 -0.95
N PHE A 90 -11.25 -8.41 -0.11
CA PHE A 90 -11.31 -6.96 -0.20
C PHE A 90 -9.94 -6.31 0.06
N ASN A 91 -9.20 -6.76 1.08
CA ASN A 91 -7.85 -6.30 1.36
C ASN A 91 -6.92 -6.56 0.16
N LEU A 92 -6.93 -7.78 -0.38
CA LEU A 92 -6.11 -8.12 -1.56
C LEU A 92 -6.49 -7.28 -2.78
N PHE A 93 -7.79 -7.09 -3.02
CA PHE A 93 -8.27 -6.23 -4.09
C PHE A 93 -7.77 -4.79 -3.93
N MET A 94 -7.84 -4.24 -2.72
CA MET A 94 -7.38 -2.87 -2.43
C MET A 94 -5.87 -2.70 -2.60
N VAL A 95 -5.07 -3.73 -2.29
CA VAL A 95 -3.62 -3.74 -2.55
C VAL A 95 -3.32 -3.71 -4.06
N VAL A 96 -4.05 -4.50 -4.85
CA VAL A 96 -3.89 -4.48 -6.32
C VAL A 96 -4.31 -3.14 -6.88
N LEU A 97 -5.46 -2.61 -6.43
CA LEU A 97 -5.98 -1.33 -6.87
C LEU A 97 -5.02 -0.19 -6.53
N SER A 98 -4.46 -0.16 -5.31
CA SER A 98 -3.52 0.88 -4.91
C SER A 98 -2.26 0.86 -5.77
N ARG A 99 -1.73 -0.32 -6.09
CA ARG A 99 -0.59 -0.48 -6.99
C ARG A 99 -0.88 0.03 -8.39
N LEU A 100 -2.02 -0.33 -8.97
CA LEU A 100 -2.44 0.16 -10.29
C LEU A 100 -2.63 1.68 -10.31
N MET A 101 -3.17 2.25 -9.23
CA MET A 101 -3.29 3.72 -9.09
C MET A 101 -1.92 4.38 -9.04
N ILE A 102 -0.98 3.86 -8.24
CA ILE A 102 0.41 4.36 -8.18
C ILE A 102 1.04 4.36 -9.58
N ASP A 103 0.99 3.21 -10.27
CA ASP A 103 1.59 3.08 -11.60
C ASP A 103 0.97 4.04 -12.61
N ASN A 104 -0.35 4.19 -12.61
CA ASN A 104 -1.05 5.12 -13.49
C ASN A 104 -0.71 6.59 -13.20
N ILE A 105 -0.56 6.98 -11.93
CA ILE A 105 -0.19 8.35 -11.55
C ILE A 105 1.25 8.64 -11.97
N ILE A 106 2.18 7.73 -11.71
CA ILE A 106 3.59 7.89 -12.10
C ILE A 106 3.69 7.95 -13.63
N LYS A 107 3.04 7.02 -14.34
CA LYS A 107 2.98 7.03 -15.80
C LYS A 107 2.44 8.35 -16.33
N LYS A 108 1.28 8.81 -15.88
CA LYS A 108 0.69 10.08 -16.35
C LYS A 108 1.61 11.28 -16.14
N LYS A 109 2.46 11.25 -15.12
CA LYS A 109 3.38 12.34 -14.78
C LYS A 109 4.69 12.31 -15.58
N PHE A 110 5.25 11.12 -15.82
CA PHE A 110 6.62 10.97 -16.38
C PHE A 110 6.68 10.27 -17.76
N ASP A 111 5.59 9.73 -18.30
CA ASP A 111 5.56 9.09 -19.65
C ASP A 111 5.76 10.10 -20.79
N LYS A 112 5.77 11.41 -20.50
CA LYS A 112 5.98 12.49 -21.47
C LYS A 112 7.34 13.20 -21.33
N GLU A 113 8.18 12.77 -20.37
CA GLU A 113 9.58 13.21 -20.27
C GLU A 113 10.48 12.29 -21.11
#